data_AF-A0A932GBK9-F1
#
_entry.id   AF-A0A932GBK9-F1
#
_cell.length_a   1.000
_cell.length_b   1.000
_cell.length_c   1.000
_cell.angle_alpha   90.00
_cell.angle_beta   90.00
_cell.angle_gamma   90.00
#
_symmetry.space_group_name_H-M   'P 1'
#
loop_
_entity.id
_entity.type
_entity.pdbx_description
1 polymer ?
#
loop_
_entity_poly.entity_id
_entity_poly.type
_entity_poly.pdbx_seq_one_letter_code
_entity_poly.pdbx_strand_id
1 'polypeptide(L)' 'MISATHTFPRGFKWGSATAAHQVEGHAQNSDWAQWETLPGKIKENGSAAVACDWWGGRWREDFDRAAADGQTTHRL' A
#
# COMPACT_ATOMS: atom_id res chain seq x y z
N MET A 1 -32.76 -14.73 13.69
CA MET A 1 -31.51 -14.06 13.26
C MET A 1 -31.88 -12.74 12.62
N ILE A 2 -31.22 -11.65 13.00
CA ILE A 2 -31.39 -10.35 12.34
C ILE A 2 -30.44 -10.33 11.14
N SER A 3 -30.94 -9.97 9.97
CA SER A 3 -30.14 -9.77 8.74
C SER A 3 -30.44 -8.38 8.18
N ALA A 4 -29.41 -7.71 7.66
CA ALA A 4 -29.51 -6.43 7.00
C ALA A 4 -28.76 -6.47 5.67
N THR A 5 -29.28 -5.77 4.66
CA THR A 5 -28.64 -5.60 3.36
C THR A 5 -28.14 -4.16 3.24
N HIS A 6 -26.85 -3.99 2.94
CA HIS A 6 -26.26 -2.69 2.64
C HIS A 6 -26.18 -2.49 1.12
N THR A 7 -26.58 -1.32 0.65
CA THR A 7 -26.54 -0.96 -0.77
C THR A 7 -25.68 0.28 -0.96
N PHE A 8 -25.02 0.38 -2.12
CA PHE A 8 -24.16 1.51 -2.48
C PHE A 8 -24.71 2.18 -3.74
N PRO A 9 -24.52 3.50 -3.90
CA PRO A 9 -24.91 4.21 -5.11
C PRO A 9 -24.26 3.61 -6.37
N ARG A 10 -24.93 3.75 -7.50
CA ARG A 10 -24.33 3.42 -8.80
C ARG A 10 -23.04 4.24 -8.99
N GLY A 11 -21.97 3.56 -9.41
CA GLY A 11 -20.68 4.21 -9.64
C GLY A 11 -19.86 4.49 -8.37
N PHE A 12 -20.29 3.96 -7.21
CA PHE A 12 -19.48 4.01 -6.00
C PHE A 12 -18.09 3.42 -6.25
N LYS A 13 -17.05 4.15 -5.82
CA LYS A 13 -15.66 3.77 -6.06
C LYS A 13 -15.17 2.84 -4.97
N TRP A 14 -14.84 1.62 -5.38
CA TRP A 14 -14.14 0.64 -4.56
C TRP A 14 -12.69 0.57 -4.99
N GLY A 15 -11.80 0.52 -4.02
CA GLY A 15 -10.38 0.63 -4.27
C GLY A 15 -9.55 0.40 -3.02
N SER A 16 -8.25 0.36 -3.23
CA SER A 16 -7.22 0.26 -2.19
C SER A 16 -6.40 1.55 -2.14
N ALA A 17 -5.63 1.71 -1.07
CA ALA A 17 -4.68 2.80 -0.92
C ALA A 17 -3.34 2.27 -0.44
N THR A 18 -2.25 2.88 -0.89
CA THR A 18 -0.89 2.67 -0.38
C THR A 18 -0.24 4.01 -0.06
N ALA A 19 1.01 3.97 0.39
CA ALA A 19 1.84 5.16 0.56
C ALA A 19 3.26 4.84 0.10
N ALA A 20 3.90 5.78 -0.61
CA ALA A 20 5.20 5.57 -1.27
C ALA A 20 6.23 4.85 -0.38
N HIS A 21 6.56 5.41 0.79
CA HIS A 21 7.56 4.83 1.70
C HIS A 21 7.21 3.41 2.18
N GLN A 22 5.94 3.00 2.19
CA GLN A 22 5.53 1.69 2.69
C GLN A 22 5.63 0.57 1.65
N VAL A 23 5.59 0.89 0.35
CA VAL A 23 5.50 -0.12 -0.72
C VAL A 23 6.59 0.01 -1.78
N GLU A 24 7.10 1.22 -2.03
CA GLU A 24 7.96 1.50 -3.18
C GLU A 24 9.32 0.81 -3.13
N GLY A 25 9.99 0.90 -1.98
CA GLY A 25 11.41 0.58 -1.87
C GLY A 25 12.30 1.71 -2.38
N HIS A 26 13.58 1.66 -2.04
CA HIS A 26 14.63 2.56 -2.52
C HIS A 26 14.46 4.06 -2.19
N ALA A 27 13.54 4.42 -1.29
CA ALA A 27 13.27 5.80 -0.89
C ALA A 27 14.20 6.29 0.25
N GLN A 28 15.49 6.51 -0.05
CA GLN A 28 16.51 6.87 0.97
C GLN A 28 16.51 8.35 1.41
N ASN A 29 15.93 9.24 0.60
CA ASN A 29 15.95 10.69 0.86
C ASN A 29 14.63 11.16 1.49
N SER A 30 14.29 10.62 2.67
CA SER A 30 13.10 11.01 3.43
C SER A 30 13.35 10.97 4.93
N ASP A 31 12.58 11.74 5.70
CA ASP A 31 12.68 11.76 7.17
C ASP A 31 12.45 10.36 7.76
N TRP A 32 11.55 9.58 7.17
CA TRP A 32 11.30 8.20 7.58
C TRP A 32 12.49 7.27 7.33
N ALA A 33 13.17 7.41 6.19
CA ALA A 33 14.38 6.63 5.89
C ALA A 33 15.51 6.95 6.88
N GLN A 34 15.60 8.18 7.38
CA GLN A 34 16.52 8.52 8.45
C GLN A 34 16.06 7.92 9.80
N TRP A 35 14.78 8.04 10.11
CA TRP A 35 14.19 7.58 11.37
C TRP A 35 14.33 6.07 11.58
N GLU A 36 14.18 5.26 10.53
CA GLU A 36 14.31 3.80 10.63
C GLU A 36 15.72 3.32 11.01
N THR A 37 16.75 4.15 10.78
CA THR A 37 18.14 3.82 11.18
C THR A 37 18.39 3.95 12.68
N LEU A 38 17.50 4.61 13.42
CA LEU A 38 17.68 4.89 14.83
C LEU A 38 17.35 3.64 15.68
N PRO A 39 18.26 3.20 16.58
CA PRO A 39 18.05 2.00 17.40
C PRO A 39 16.75 2.05 18.21
N GLY A 40 15.95 0.97 18.14
CA GLY A 40 14.72 0.82 18.91
C GLY A 40 13.54 1.68 18.45
N LYS A 41 13.65 2.38 17.31
CA LYS A 41 12.51 3.13 16.73
C LYS A 41 11.54 2.27 15.97
N ILE A 42 12.04 1.23 15.30
CA ILE A 42 11.22 0.27 14.56
C ILE A 42 11.25 -1.07 15.29
N LYS A 43 10.08 -1.69 15.45
CA LYS A 43 9.97 -3.04 15.99
C LYS A 43 10.78 -3.99 15.12
N GLU A 44 11.59 -4.84 15.74
CA GLU A 44 12.43 -5.83 15.04
C GLU A 44 13.45 -5.23 14.05
N ASN A 45 13.72 -3.92 14.13
CA ASN A 45 14.64 -3.19 13.23
C ASN A 45 14.27 -3.34 11.73
N GLY A 46 12.98 -3.40 11.41
CA GLY A 46 12.49 -3.37 10.03
C GLY A 46 12.84 -2.06 9.30
N SER A 47 12.82 -2.10 7.97
CA SER A 47 13.12 -0.96 7.09
C SER A 47 12.32 -1.04 5.80
N ALA A 48 12.02 0.12 5.21
CA ALA A 48 11.41 0.27 3.89
C ALA A 48 12.42 0.26 2.72
N ALA A 49 13.68 -0.11 2.95
CA ALA A 49 14.74 -0.10 1.94
C ALA A 49 14.35 -0.88 0.65
N VAL A 50 13.65 -2.00 0.79
CA VAL A 50 13.04 -2.76 -0.32
C VAL A 50 11.51 -2.71 -0.25
N ALA A 51 10.92 -2.69 0.96
CA ALA A 51 9.47 -2.66 1.17
C ALA A 51 8.76 -3.81 0.42
N CYS A 52 7.78 -3.49 -0.43
CA CYS A 52 7.10 -4.46 -1.29
C CYS A 52 7.77 -4.64 -2.65
N ASP A 53 8.88 -3.93 -2.91
CA ASP A 53 9.61 -3.90 -4.18
C ASP A 53 8.76 -3.41 -5.36
N TRP A 54 7.91 -2.40 -5.11
CA TRP A 54 7.05 -1.84 -6.14
C TRP A 54 7.88 -1.17 -7.25
N TRP A 55 8.92 -0.39 -6.92
CA TRP A 55 9.83 0.20 -7.92
C TRP A 55 10.72 -0.84 -8.63
N GLY A 56 10.97 -2.01 -8.04
CA GLY A 56 11.60 -3.15 -8.72
C GLY A 56 10.75 -3.74 -9.85
N GLY A 57 9.52 -3.26 -10.02
CA GLY A 57 8.64 -3.59 -11.13
C GLY A 57 7.40 -4.39 -10.75
N ARG A 58 7.25 -4.73 -9.46
CA ARG A 58 6.10 -5.49 -8.94
C ARG A 58 4.79 -4.71 -8.94
N TRP A 59 4.86 -3.40 -9.17
CA TRP A 59 3.68 -2.55 -9.41
C TRP A 59 2.73 -3.09 -10.47
N ARG A 60 3.27 -3.78 -11.49
CA ARG A 60 2.46 -4.40 -12.55
C ARG A 60 1.55 -5.49 -11.98
N GLU A 61 2.14 -6.39 -11.20
CA GLU A 61 1.44 -7.50 -10.56
C GLU A 61 0.38 -6.98 -9.56
N ASP A 62 0.70 -5.90 -8.84
CA ASP A 62 -0.24 -5.29 -7.89
C ASP A 62 -1.43 -4.62 -8.59
N PHE A 63 -1.23 -3.95 -9.73
CA PHE A 63 -2.34 -3.41 -10.51
C PHE A 63 -3.14 -4.50 -11.24
N ASP A 64 -2.50 -5.55 -11.72
CA ASP A 64 -3.19 -6.71 -12.30
C ASP A 64 -4.13 -7.35 -11.28
N ARG A 65 -3.68 -7.50 -10.02
CA ARG A 65 -4.51 -7.97 -8.90
C ARG A 65 -5.65 -7.02 -8.57
N ALA A 66 -5.37 -5.72 -8.45
CA ALA A 66 -6.42 -4.73 -8.15
C ALA A 66 -7.52 -4.75 -9.23
N ALA A 67 -7.14 -4.89 -10.50
CA ALA A 67 -8.09 -5.04 -11.60
C ALA A 67 -8.88 -6.36 -11.51
N ALA A 68 -8.21 -7.49 -11.21
CA ALA A 68 -8.86 -8.79 -11.03
C ALA A 68 -9.88 -8.81 -9.87
N ASP A 69 -9.62 -8.05 -8.81
CA ASP A 69 -10.53 -7.85 -7.67
C ASP A 69 -11.70 -6.90 -7.98
N GLY A 70 -11.76 -6.33 -9.18
CA GLY A 70 -12.81 -5.38 -9.58
C GLY A 70 -12.66 -3.99 -8.98
N GLN A 71 -11.46 -3.62 -8.54
CA GLN A 71 -11.20 -2.26 -8.04
C GLN A 71 -11.31 -1.25 -9.19
N THR A 72 -11.87 -0.08 -8.86
CA THR A 72 -12.14 1.01 -9.81
C THR A 72 -11.36 2.28 -9.48
N THR A 73 -10.58 2.25 -8.42
CA THR A 73 -9.79 3.36 -7.92
C THR A 73 -8.61 2.80 -7.13
N HIS A 74 -7.49 3.49 -7.19
CA HIS A 74 -6.34 3.24 -6.33
C HIS A 74 -5.77 4.58 -5.90
N ARG A 75 -5.50 4.73 -4.60
CA ARG A 75 -4.88 5.95 -4.05
C ARG A 75 -3.43 5.64 -3.71
N LEU A 76 -2.53 6.41 -4.31
CA LEU A 76 -1.09 6.37 -4.06
C LEU A 76 -0.68 7.63 -3.28
#